data_AF-A0A0F7FEJ1-F1
#
_entry.id   AF-A0A0F7FEJ1-F1
#
_cell.length_a   1.000
_cell.length_b   1.000
_cell.length_c   1.000
_cell.angle_alpha   90.00
_cell.angle_beta   90.00
_cell.angle_gamma   90.00
#
_symmetry.space_group_name_H-M   'P 1'
#
loop_
_entity.id
_entity.type
_entity.pdbx_description
1 polymer ?
#
loop_
_entity_poly.entity_id
_entity_poly.type
_entity_poly.pdbx_seq_one_letter_code
_entity_poly.pdbx_strand_id
1 'polypeptide(L)'
;MDYFYLKQDQRYTDVPVLQKGMGRIDLWKVNKLPPEELPRVLVFHVKAGKESQFVDFMESPFPLLSDRLMKLMKVYVPECRFKPAALINPELQLQKNYYLPFLELRPAL
;
A
#
# COMPACT_ATOMS: atom_id res chain seq x y z
N MET A 1 3.08 -25.71 -10.72
CA MET A 1 3.33 -24.44 -10.03
C MET A 1 2.23 -24.30 -9.00
N ASP A 2 2.62 -24.16 -7.74
CA ASP A 2 1.66 -23.94 -6.66
C ASP A 2 1.37 -22.45 -6.54
N TYR A 3 0.10 -22.12 -6.38
CA TYR A 3 -0.36 -20.74 -6.23
C TYR A 3 -0.77 -20.50 -4.79
N PHE A 4 -0.37 -19.36 -4.25
CA PHE A 4 -0.67 -18.98 -2.87
C PHE A 4 -1.37 -17.62 -2.85
N TYR A 5 -2.31 -17.46 -1.93
CA TYR A 5 -2.90 -16.16 -1.65
C TYR A 5 -1.96 -15.34 -0.76
N LEU A 6 -1.58 -14.16 -1.22
CA LEU A 6 -0.93 -13.16 -0.37
C LEU A 6 -2.00 -12.45 0.46
N LYS A 7 -1.94 -12.61 1.77
CA LYS A 7 -2.81 -11.93 2.73
C LYS A 7 -2.02 -11.31 3.84
N GLN A 8 -2.59 -10.28 4.44
CA GLN A 8 -2.02 -9.72 5.67
C GLN A 8 -2.16 -10.74 6.81
N ASP A 9 -1.11 -10.92 7.59
CA ASP A 9 -1.10 -11.82 8.73
C ASP A 9 -2.01 -11.28 9.85
N GLN A 10 -3.06 -12.05 10.18
CA GLN A 10 -4.09 -11.67 11.16
C GLN A 10 -3.59 -11.64 12.60
N ARG A 11 -2.39 -12.18 12.88
CA ARG A 11 -1.76 -12.09 14.20
C ARG A 11 -1.35 -10.64 14.55
N TYR A 12 -1.20 -9.78 13.54
CA TYR A 12 -0.94 -8.36 13.72
C TYR A 12 -2.26 -7.61 13.94
N THR A 13 -2.61 -7.38 15.20
CA THR A 13 -3.90 -6.75 15.57
C THR A 13 -3.82 -5.22 15.67
N ASP A 14 -2.64 -4.66 15.93
CA ASP A 14 -2.41 -3.22 16.00
C ASP A 14 -1.59 -2.77 14.78
N VAL A 15 -2.29 -2.52 13.68
CA VAL A 15 -1.71 -2.04 12.42
C VAL A 15 -2.30 -0.70 12.03
N PRO A 16 -1.55 0.16 11.31
CA PRO A 16 -2.06 1.43 10.82
C PRO A 16 -3.28 1.23 9.90
N VAL A 17 -4.31 2.03 10.11
CA VAL A 17 -5.51 2.04 9.26
C VAL A 17 -5.52 3.30 8.42
N LEU A 18 -5.60 3.16 7.10
CA LEU A 18 -5.74 4.30 6.20
C LEU A 18 -7.07 5.03 6.48
N GLN A 19 -6.99 6.33 6.72
CA GLN A 19 -8.15 7.19 6.87
C GLN A 19 -8.59 7.69 5.51
N LYS A 20 -9.90 7.82 5.27
CA LYS A 20 -10.43 8.51 4.08
C LYS A 20 -9.80 9.89 3.99
N GLY A 21 -8.92 10.09 3.02
CA GLY A 21 -8.19 11.34 2.86
C GLY A 21 -9.15 12.49 2.54
N MET A 22 -8.85 13.69 3.04
CA MET A 22 -9.50 14.95 2.66
C MET A 22 -9.07 15.45 1.26
N GLY A 23 -8.49 14.59 0.42
CA GLY A 23 -7.89 14.94 -0.87
C GLY A 23 -8.76 14.62 -2.09
N ARG A 24 -8.35 15.12 -3.27
CA ARG A 24 -9.05 14.96 -4.57
C ARG A 24 -9.22 13.53 -5.06
N ILE A 25 -8.48 12.56 -4.52
CA ILE A 25 -8.45 11.17 -5.01
C ILE A 25 -9.13 10.27 -4.01
N ASP A 26 -10.21 9.64 -4.47
CA ASP A 26 -10.94 8.63 -3.73
C ASP A 26 -10.06 7.39 -3.54
N LEU A 27 -9.73 7.07 -2.28
CA LEU A 27 -8.92 5.90 -1.91
C LEU A 27 -9.48 4.60 -2.51
N TRP A 28 -10.80 4.50 -2.66
CA TRP A 28 -11.46 3.31 -3.20
C TRP A 28 -11.35 3.21 -4.72
N LYS A 29 -10.83 4.25 -5.38
CA LYS A 29 -10.60 4.31 -6.83
C LYS A 29 -9.12 4.31 -7.20
N VAL A 30 -8.20 4.49 -6.25
CA VAL A 30 -6.74 4.53 -6.50
C VAL A 30 -6.27 3.33 -7.35
N ASN A 31 -6.73 2.11 -7.05
CA ASN A 31 -6.36 0.91 -7.80
C ASN A 31 -7.00 0.79 -9.19
N LYS A 32 -7.99 1.63 -9.49
CA LYS A 32 -8.70 1.63 -10.78
C LYS A 32 -8.15 2.69 -11.73
N LEU A 33 -7.34 3.61 -11.22
CA LEU A 33 -6.73 4.66 -12.01
C LEU A 33 -5.38 4.18 -12.56
N PRO A 34 -5.04 4.53 -13.81
CA PRO A 34 -3.72 4.25 -14.34
C PRO A 34 -2.65 5.06 -13.57
N PRO A 35 -1.39 4.57 -13.45
CA PRO A 35 -0.32 5.28 -12.74
C PRO A 35 -0.11 6.74 -13.15
N GLU A 36 -0.41 7.06 -14.40
CA GLU A 36 -0.25 8.38 -15.03
C GLU A 36 -1.23 9.42 -14.48
N GLU A 37 -2.44 8.99 -14.11
CA GLU A 37 -3.46 9.87 -13.53
C GLU A 37 -3.24 10.13 -12.03
N LEU A 38 -2.34 9.37 -11.41
CA LEU A 38 -2.00 9.51 -10.01
C LEU A 38 -0.83 10.49 -9.80
N PRO A 39 -0.84 11.28 -8.72
CA PRO A 39 0.27 12.11 -8.30
C PRO A 39 1.60 11.35 -8.28
N ARG A 40 2.71 12.09 -8.35
CA ARG A 40 4.05 11.48 -8.23
C ARG A 40 4.24 10.75 -6.91
N VAL A 41 3.71 11.30 -5.83
CA VAL A 41 3.70 10.71 -4.49
C VAL A 41 2.28 10.78 -3.96
N LEU A 42 1.76 9.63 -3.53
CA LEU A 42 0.48 9.53 -2.83
C LEU A 42 0.69 9.90 -1.36
N VAL A 43 -0.26 10.59 -0.75
CA VAL A 43 -0.19 10.95 0.67
C VAL A 43 -1.47 10.47 1.34
N PHE A 44 -1.33 9.67 2.37
CA PHE A 44 -2.44 9.09 3.11
C PHE A 44 -2.29 9.37 4.60
N HIS A 45 -3.36 9.87 5.21
CA HIS A 45 -3.44 9.93 6.67
C HIS A 45 -3.74 8.53 7.22
N VAL A 46 -3.09 8.17 8.32
CA VAL A 46 -3.32 6.89 9.00
C VAL A 46 -3.68 7.10 10.45
N LYS A 47 -4.63 6.29 10.93
CA LYS A 47 -4.85 6.10 12.36
C LYS A 47 -3.89 5.00 12.83
N ALA A 48 -3.04 5.32 13.78
CA ALA A 48 -2.09 4.40 14.39
C ALA A 48 -1.87 4.80 15.86
N GLY A 49 -1.61 3.84 16.73
CA GLY A 49 -1.07 4.03 18.08
C GLY A 49 0.46 4.06 18.07
N LYS A 50 1.05 4.36 19.23
CA LYS A 50 2.52 4.38 19.41
C LYS A 50 3.18 3.03 19.15
N GLU A 51 2.46 1.95 19.47
CA GLU A 51 2.93 0.57 19.33
C GLU A 51 2.45 -0.09 18.01
N SER A 52 1.74 0.66 17.15
CA SER A 52 1.23 0.09 15.90
C SER A 52 2.36 -0.40 15.01
N GLN A 53 2.18 -1.62 14.50
CA GLN A 53 3.15 -2.31 13.69
C GLN A 53 2.90 -2.04 12.21
N PHE A 54 3.88 -1.40 11.58
CA PHE A 54 3.89 -1.15 10.14
C PHE A 54 4.37 -2.40 9.41
N VAL A 55 3.41 -3.25 9.03
CA VAL A 55 3.65 -4.51 8.32
C VAL A 55 4.15 -4.31 6.90
N ASP A 56 4.87 -5.29 6.36
CA ASP A 56 5.41 -5.22 4.99
C ASP A 56 4.34 -5.22 3.90
N PHE A 57 3.21 -5.90 4.14
CA PHE A 57 2.07 -5.97 3.23
C PHE A 57 0.81 -5.50 3.96
N MET A 58 0.25 -4.37 3.54
CA MET A 58 -1.06 -3.91 3.98
C MET A 58 -2.08 -4.25 2.87
N GLU A 59 -3.10 -5.02 3.22
CA GLU A 59 -4.05 -5.56 2.22
C GLU A 59 -5.16 -4.56 1.85
N SER A 60 -5.63 -3.77 2.82
CA SER A 60 -6.86 -2.98 2.73
C SER A 60 -6.61 -1.48 2.96
N PRO A 61 -7.34 -0.59 2.25
CA PRO A 61 -8.33 -0.84 1.20
C PRO A 61 -7.73 -1.27 -0.15
N PHE A 62 -6.41 -1.18 -0.28
CA PHE A 62 -5.66 -1.65 -1.42
C PHE A 62 -4.25 -2.08 -0.99
N PRO A 63 -3.58 -2.93 -1.78
CA PRO A 63 -2.21 -3.35 -1.50
C PRO A 63 -1.26 -2.17 -1.33
N LEU A 64 -0.57 -2.11 -0.19
CA LEU A 64 0.60 -1.27 0.01
C LEU A 64 1.75 -2.12 0.50
N LEU A 65 2.93 -1.83 -0.03
CA LEU A 65 4.15 -2.57 0.26
C LEU A 65 5.14 -1.67 0.99
N SER A 66 5.80 -2.19 2.01
CA SER A 66 6.99 -1.54 2.54
C SER A 66 8.07 -1.44 1.46
N ASP A 67 9.06 -0.58 1.68
CA ASP A 67 10.24 -0.50 0.81
C ASP A 67 10.93 -1.86 0.63
N ARG A 68 11.03 -2.66 1.70
CA ARG A 68 11.66 -3.98 1.67
C ARG A 68 10.89 -4.94 0.77
N LEU A 69 9.57 -5.03 0.95
CA LEU A 69 8.75 -5.94 0.14
C LEU A 69 8.63 -5.47 -1.31
N MET A 70 8.57 -4.17 -1.57
CA MET A 70 8.60 -3.61 -2.92
C MET A 70 9.90 -3.97 -3.65
N LYS A 71 11.05 -3.81 -2.99
CA LYS A 71 12.36 -4.20 -3.56
C LYS A 71 12.42 -5.69 -3.87
N LEU A 72 11.90 -6.53 -2.98
CA LEU A 72 11.80 -7.97 -3.22
C LEU A 72 10.92 -8.26 -4.45
N MET A 73 9.73 -7.64 -4.51
CA MET A 73 8.82 -7.82 -5.64
C MET A 73 9.46 -7.41 -6.98
N LYS A 74 10.25 -6.34 -7.02
CA LYS A 74 10.97 -5.91 -8.24
C LYS A 74 11.96 -6.95 -8.76
N VAL A 75 12.48 -7.83 -7.90
CA VAL A 75 13.38 -8.92 -8.34
C VAL A 75 12.58 -9.99 -9.10
N TYR A 76 11.35 -10.28 -8.67
CA TYR A 76 10.51 -11.32 -9.26
C TYR A 76 9.61 -10.82 -10.39
N VAL A 77 9.21 -9.55 -10.35
CA VAL A 77 8.31 -8.90 -11.32
C VAL A 77 8.89 -7.54 -11.72
N PRO A 78 9.99 -7.49 -12.49
CA PRO A 78 10.70 -6.25 -12.81
C PRO A 78 9.87 -5.20 -13.56
N GLU A 79 8.87 -5.64 -14.31
CA GLU A 79 7.93 -4.82 -15.06
C GLU A 79 6.84 -4.18 -14.18
N CYS A 80 6.66 -4.64 -12.93
CA CYS A 80 5.68 -4.07 -12.04
C CYS A 80 6.04 -2.61 -11.73
N ARG A 81 5.06 -1.73 -11.95
CA ARG A 81 5.20 -0.31 -11.64
C ARG A 81 4.76 -0.06 -10.20
N PHE A 82 5.44 0.89 -9.55
CA PHE A 82 5.15 1.23 -8.16
C PHE A 82 5.00 2.74 -8.01
N LYS A 83 3.97 3.19 -7.28
CA LYS A 83 3.84 4.61 -6.88
C LYS A 83 4.23 4.76 -5.41
N PRO A 84 5.16 5.69 -5.08
CA PRO A 84 5.45 6.04 -3.70
C PRO A 84 4.20 6.55 -2.98
N ALA A 85 4.04 6.12 -1.74
CA ALA A 85 2.98 6.53 -0.84
C ALA A 85 3.57 6.91 0.53
N ALA A 86 3.26 8.11 1.02
CA ALA A 86 3.59 8.53 2.37
C ALA A 86 2.40 8.29 3.30
N LEU A 87 2.59 7.44 4.31
CA LEU A 87 1.64 7.24 5.39
C LEU A 87 2.00 8.20 6.52
N ILE A 88 1.08 9.12 6.86
CA ILE A 88 1.32 10.19 7.82
C ILE A 88 0.32 10.07 8.98
N ASN A 89 0.83 10.08 10.20
CA ASN A 89 0.04 10.32 11.40
C ASN A 89 0.58 11.59 12.08
N PRO A 90 -0.09 12.75 11.88
CA PRO A 90 0.36 14.03 12.43
C PRO A 90 0.38 14.05 13.96
N GLU A 91 -0.58 13.39 14.62
CA GLU A 91 -0.71 13.35 16.09
C GLU A 91 0.51 12.68 16.73
N LEU A 92 1.06 11.66 16.07
CA LEU A 92 2.27 10.95 16.50
C LEU A 92 3.55 11.46 15.85
N GLN A 93 3.49 12.52 15.04
CA GLN A 93 4.62 13.02 14.23
C GLN A 93 5.31 11.90 13.42
N LEU A 94 4.51 10.96 12.92
CA LEU A 94 4.98 9.74 12.29
C LEU A 94 4.79 9.82 10.78
N GLN A 95 5.84 9.47 10.04
CA GLN A 95 5.78 9.27 8.60
C GLN A 95 6.46 7.96 8.21
N LYS A 96 5.80 7.16 7.38
CA LYS A 96 6.35 5.91 6.82
C LYS A 96 6.13 5.86 5.31
N ASN A 97 7.14 5.38 4.59
CA ASN A 97 7.09 5.25 3.14
C ASN A 97 6.63 3.84 2.76
N TYR A 98 5.64 3.80 1.88
CA TYR A 98 5.05 2.62 1.28
C TYR A 98 4.98 2.78 -0.22
N TYR A 99 4.57 1.73 -0.92
CA TYR A 99 4.47 1.69 -2.36
C TYR A 99 3.19 0.99 -2.78
N LEU A 100 2.45 1.63 -3.68
CA LEU A 100 1.30 1.05 -4.35
C LEU A 100 1.79 0.28 -5.60
N PRO A 101 1.63 -1.06 -5.65
CA PRO A 101 1.96 -1.84 -6.83
C PRO A 101 0.84 -1.75 -7.87
N PHE A 102 1.23 -1.64 -9.15
CA PHE A 102 0.34 -1.80 -10.29
C PHE A 102 0.60 -3.16 -10.90
N LEU A 103 -0.22 -4.12 -10.48
CA LEU A 103 -0.19 -5.48 -11.00
C LEU A 103 -1.10 -5.56 -12.23
N GLU A 104 -0.58 -6.12 -13.32
CA GLU A 104 -1.44 -6.48 -14.44
C GLU A 104 -2.35 -7.64 -14.02
N LEU A 105 -3.63 -7.33 -13.84
CA LEU A 105 -4.65 -8.37 -13.65
C LEU A 105 -4.91 -9.02 -15.00
N ARG A 106 -4.31 -10.20 -15.22
CA ARG A 106 -4.73 -11.04 -16.34
C ARG A 106 -6.11 -11.63 -16.02
N PRO A 107 -7.06 -11.61 -16.96
CA PRO A 107 -8.33 -12.30 -16.76
C PRO A 107 -8.05 -13.77 -16.44
N ALA A 108 -8.77 -14.31 -15.45
CA ALA A 108 -8.71 -15.73 -15.16
C ALA A 108 -9.10 -16.51 -16.42
N LEU A 109 -8.25 -17.46 -16.81
CA LEU A 109 -8.49 -18.40 -17.91
C LEU A 109 -9.69 -19.31 -17.62
#